data_AF-A0A7Y4L1M6-F1
#
_entry.id   AF-A0A7Y4L1M6-F1
#
_cell.length_a   1.000
_cell.length_b   1.000
_cell.length_c   1.000
_cell.angle_alpha   90.00
_cell.angle_beta   90.00
_cell.angle_gamma   90.00
#
_symmetry.space_group_name_H-M   'P 1'
#
loop_
_entity.id
_entity.type
_entity.pdbx_description
1 polymer ?
#
loop_
_entity_poly.entity_id
_entity_poly.type
_entity_poly.pdbx_seq_one_letter_code
_entity_poly.pdbx_strand_id
1 'polypeptide(L)'
;MKTLSQHFPAAAGALELKDYLSATWGDAVLLPISLASLTFAYRTLPSTPHDGRWFLITATGGAIAAALTQLQWLLDDDPQLNWTLPAPHTFNAAGIYHAVFLTASAATFAGLWAVTLRRWADSQLTNRQPATALVLAFLSSLAFAALLIIDNHLTTDRRSSASTLLAIGGSVLIATLGLGIVAARRFKDRHTGQQ
;
A
#
# COMPACT_ATOMS: atom_id res chain seq x y z
N MET A 1 -17.34 32.76 -10.69
CA MET A 1 -16.88 31.47 -10.13
C MET A 1 -17.24 31.44 -8.66
N LYS A 2 -18.35 30.79 -8.29
CA LYS A 2 -18.66 30.47 -6.89
C LYS A 2 -17.82 29.24 -6.53
N THR A 3 -16.92 29.39 -5.57
CA THR A 3 -16.06 28.32 -5.06
C THR A 3 -16.93 27.20 -4.49
N LEU A 4 -16.62 25.95 -4.88
CA LEU A 4 -17.23 24.72 -4.36
C LEU A 4 -16.93 24.46 -2.87
N SER A 5 -16.48 25.47 -2.12
CA SER A 5 -16.14 25.40 -0.70
C SER A 5 -17.35 25.58 0.23
N GLN A 6 -18.57 25.75 -0.31
CA GLN A 6 -19.76 26.08 0.47
C GLN A 6 -20.71 24.91 0.77
N HIS A 7 -20.38 23.65 0.46
CA HIS A 7 -21.32 22.53 0.67
C HIS A 7 -20.99 21.59 1.82
N PHE A 8 -19.82 21.71 2.45
CA PHE A 8 -19.51 21.01 3.68
C PHE A 8 -18.69 21.94 4.57
N PRO A 9 -19.28 22.62 5.57
CA PRO A 9 -18.45 23.27 6.58
C PRO A 9 -17.57 22.18 7.19
N ALA A 10 -16.25 22.30 7.04
CA ALA A 10 -15.33 21.46 7.78
C ALA A 10 -15.72 21.59 9.26
N ALA A 11 -16.06 20.48 9.90
CA ALA A 11 -16.34 20.46 11.33
C ALA A 11 -15.14 21.14 12.01
N ALA A 12 -15.39 22.12 12.89
CA ALA A 12 -14.33 22.87 13.54
C ALA A 12 -13.35 21.88 14.21
N GLY A 13 -12.10 21.83 13.75
CA GLY A 13 -11.07 20.89 14.22
C GLY A 13 -10.83 19.65 13.35
N ALA A 14 -11.50 19.49 12.21
CA ALA A 14 -11.21 18.41 11.26
C ALA A 14 -9.88 18.63 10.54
N LEU A 15 -9.07 17.56 10.40
CA LEU A 15 -7.80 17.61 9.68
C LEU A 15 -8.02 17.75 8.17
N GLU A 16 -7.25 18.64 7.54
CA GLU A 16 -7.30 18.87 6.10
C GLU A 16 -6.36 17.90 5.36
N LEU A 17 -6.59 17.71 4.06
CA LEU A 17 -5.76 16.86 3.19
C LEU A 17 -4.26 17.20 3.28
N LYS A 18 -3.94 18.50 3.36
CA LYS A 18 -2.56 19.00 3.39
C LYS A 18 -1.81 18.65 4.68
N ASP A 19 -2.54 18.31 5.74
CA ASP A 19 -1.97 17.99 7.05
C ASP A 19 -1.42 16.55 7.09
N TYR A 20 -1.78 15.72 6.10
CA TYR A 20 -1.33 14.33 5.96
C TYR A 20 -0.11 14.25 5.03
N LEU A 21 1.05 13.86 5.58
CA LEU A 21 2.26 13.65 4.79
C LEU A 21 2.09 12.46 3.85
N SER A 22 1.37 11.42 4.27
CA SER A 22 1.02 10.28 3.43
C SER A 22 0.15 10.67 2.23
N ALA A 23 -0.78 11.62 2.38
CA ALA A 23 -1.60 12.08 1.27
C ALA A 23 -0.83 13.00 0.30
N THR A 24 0.09 13.81 0.82
CA THR A 24 0.85 14.76 0.00
C THR A 24 2.06 14.12 -0.68
N TRP A 25 2.93 13.47 0.09
CA TRP A 25 4.14 12.83 -0.44
C TRP A 25 3.91 11.37 -0.81
N GLY A 26 3.11 10.67 -0.01
CA GLY A 26 2.83 9.27 -0.25
C GLY A 26 2.08 9.04 -1.55
N ASP A 27 0.88 9.62 -1.68
CA ASP A 27 0.04 9.40 -2.86
C ASP A 27 0.60 10.07 -4.12
N ALA A 28 1.19 11.26 -4.02
CA ALA A 28 1.67 11.99 -5.18
C ALA A 28 3.04 11.51 -5.70
N VAL A 29 3.87 10.92 -4.83
CA VAL A 29 5.27 10.57 -5.18
C VAL A 29 5.58 9.12 -4.90
N LEU A 30 5.40 8.64 -3.67
CA LEU A 30 5.88 7.30 -3.27
C LEU A 30 5.09 6.18 -3.95
N LEU A 31 3.75 6.28 -4.01
CA LEU A 31 2.92 5.28 -4.69
C LEU A 31 3.21 5.23 -6.20
N PRO A 32 3.30 6.35 -6.94
CA PRO A 32 3.72 6.33 -8.34
C PRO A 32 5.10 5.71 -8.58
N ILE A 33 6.10 6.02 -7.75
CA ILE A 33 7.43 5.42 -7.83
C ILE A 33 7.35 3.91 -7.64
N SER A 34 6.61 3.45 -6.61
CA SER A 34 6.45 2.03 -6.32
C SER A 34 5.74 1.30 -7.46
N LEU A 35 4.62 1.86 -7.95
CA LEU A 35 3.84 1.29 -9.04
C LEU A 35 4.65 1.22 -10.35
N ALA A 36 5.36 2.29 -10.70
CA ALA A 36 6.21 2.32 -11.89
C ALA A 36 7.32 1.27 -11.80
N SER A 37 7.95 1.15 -10.64
CA SER A 37 9.03 0.19 -10.38
C SER A 37 8.54 -1.27 -10.45
N LEU A 38 7.39 -1.55 -9.84
CA LEU A 38 6.75 -2.88 -9.92
C LEU A 38 6.31 -3.21 -11.34
N THR A 39 5.74 -2.25 -12.06
CA THR A 39 5.34 -2.43 -13.46
C THR A 39 6.55 -2.69 -14.36
N PHE A 40 7.65 -1.97 -14.14
CA PHE A 40 8.91 -2.23 -14.83
C PHE A 40 9.44 -3.64 -14.55
N ALA A 41 9.47 -4.05 -13.28
CA ALA A 41 9.89 -5.40 -12.90
C ALA A 41 8.98 -6.47 -13.51
N TYR A 42 7.66 -6.26 -13.48
CA TYR A 42 6.67 -7.15 -14.08
C TYR A 42 6.90 -7.32 -15.58
N ARG A 43 7.15 -6.24 -16.31
CA ARG A 43 7.40 -6.29 -17.76
C ARG A 43 8.74 -6.89 -18.14
N THR A 44 9.74 -6.77 -17.27
CA THR A 44 11.11 -7.22 -17.57
C THR A 44 11.33 -8.68 -17.18
N LEU A 45 10.65 -9.16 -16.14
CA LEU A 45 10.81 -10.53 -15.66
C LEU A 45 10.02 -11.53 -16.50
N PRO A 46 10.57 -12.72 -16.77
CA PRO A 46 9.88 -13.75 -17.53
C PRO A 46 8.58 -14.15 -16.81
N SER A 47 7.53 -14.39 -17.57
CA SER A 47 6.27 -14.88 -17.05
C SER A 47 6.43 -16.25 -16.41
N THR A 48 5.67 -16.52 -15.34
CA THR A 48 5.64 -17.83 -14.69
C THR A 48 4.24 -18.44 -14.79
N PRO A 49 4.11 -19.78 -14.84
CA PRO A 49 2.80 -20.42 -14.87
C PRO A 49 1.90 -19.92 -13.73
N HIS A 50 0.62 -19.68 -14.01
CA HIS A 50 -0.38 -19.22 -13.02
C HIS A 50 -0.21 -17.77 -12.51
N ASP A 51 0.46 -16.88 -13.24
CA ASP A 51 0.61 -15.46 -12.82
C ASP A 51 -0.75 -14.81 -12.52
N GLY A 52 -1.74 -15.01 -13.40
CA GLY A 52 -3.08 -14.47 -13.20
C GLY A 52 -3.78 -15.00 -11.94
N ARG A 53 -3.59 -16.27 -11.59
CA ARG A 53 -4.17 -16.87 -10.38
C ARG A 53 -3.56 -16.25 -9.12
N TRP A 54 -2.23 -16.13 -9.07
CA TRP A 54 -1.56 -15.53 -7.92
C TRP A 54 -1.88 -14.05 -7.78
N PHE A 55 -1.91 -13.31 -8.91
CA PHE A 55 -2.36 -11.93 -8.91
C PHE A 55 -3.78 -11.82 -8.33
N LEU A 56 -4.73 -12.62 -8.81
CA LEU A 56 -6.12 -12.55 -8.34
C LEU A 56 -6.25 -12.87 -6.85
N ILE A 57 -5.57 -13.91 -6.36
CA ILE A 57 -5.62 -14.30 -4.95
C ILE A 57 -5.09 -13.18 -4.07
N THR A 58 -3.90 -12.64 -4.37
CA THR A 58 -3.29 -11.61 -3.51
C THR A 58 -3.95 -10.25 -3.68
N ALA A 59 -4.42 -9.91 -4.88
CA ALA A 59 -5.22 -8.70 -5.11
C ALA A 59 -6.54 -8.74 -4.33
N THR A 60 -7.22 -9.88 -4.30
CA THR A 60 -8.42 -10.06 -3.48
C THR A 60 -8.11 -9.90 -2.00
N GLY A 61 -7.00 -10.48 -1.52
CA GLY A 61 -6.54 -10.29 -0.15
C GLY A 61 -6.27 -8.82 0.19
N GLY A 62 -5.59 -8.09 -0.71
CA GLY A 62 -5.34 -6.65 -0.55
C GLY A 62 -6.63 -5.82 -0.53
N ALA A 63 -7.59 -6.12 -1.40
CA ALA A 63 -8.89 -5.46 -1.42
C ALA A 63 -9.66 -5.69 -0.10
N ILE A 64 -9.69 -6.94 0.39
CA ILE A 64 -10.35 -7.28 1.66
C ILE A 64 -9.68 -6.54 2.82
N ALA A 65 -8.35 -6.52 2.89
CA ALA A 65 -7.64 -5.80 3.94
C ALA A 65 -7.97 -4.31 3.93
N ALA A 66 -7.98 -3.67 2.76
CA ALA A 66 -8.37 -2.26 2.63
C ALA A 66 -9.83 -2.02 3.03
N ALA A 67 -10.75 -2.89 2.65
CA ALA A 67 -12.16 -2.78 3.00
C ALA A 67 -12.39 -2.94 4.52
N LEU A 68 -11.68 -3.87 5.17
CA LEU A 68 -11.74 -4.04 6.62
C LEU A 68 -11.22 -2.80 7.36
N THR A 69 -10.14 -2.18 6.89
CA THR A 69 -9.64 -0.91 7.45
C THR A 69 -10.69 0.20 7.35
N GLN A 70 -11.34 0.34 6.20
CA GLN A 70 -12.40 1.35 6.01
C GLN A 70 -13.64 1.06 6.84
N LEU A 71 -14.03 -0.21 6.97
CA LEU A 71 -15.11 -0.62 7.85
C LEU A 71 -14.80 -0.28 9.30
N GLN A 72 -13.55 -0.49 9.73
CA GLN A 72 -13.11 -0.12 11.07
C GLN A 72 -13.21 1.39 11.31
N TRP A 73 -12.89 2.23 10.32
CA TRP A 73 -13.07 3.68 10.43
C TRP A 73 -14.54 4.08 10.56
N LEU A 74 -15.43 3.39 9.85
CA LEU A 74 -16.87 3.64 9.91
C LEU A 74 -17.54 3.07 11.17
N LEU A 75 -16.94 2.08 11.83
CA LEU A 75 -17.47 1.49 13.07
C LEU A 75 -16.91 2.17 14.33
N ASP A 76 -15.96 3.10 14.20
CA ASP A 76 -15.48 3.87 15.34
C ASP A 76 -16.51 4.94 15.72
N ASP A 77 -16.94 4.92 16.99
CA ASP A 77 -17.91 5.87 17.55
C ASP A 77 -17.28 7.26 17.78
N ASP A 78 -15.95 7.32 17.92
CA ASP A 78 -15.18 8.58 18.07
C ASP A 78 -13.98 8.62 17.11
N PRO A 79 -14.21 8.63 15.78
CA PRO A 79 -13.14 8.68 14.82
C PRO A 79 -12.52 10.09 14.75
N GLN A 80 -11.23 10.16 14.43
CA GLN A 80 -10.61 11.45 14.13
C GLN A 80 -11.21 12.02 12.84
N LEU A 81 -12.03 13.07 13.00
CA LEU A 81 -12.65 13.75 11.88
C LEU A 81 -11.61 14.35 10.94
N ASN A 82 -11.84 14.18 9.66
CA ASN A 82 -10.94 14.65 8.61
C ASN A 82 -11.70 14.90 7.30
N TRP A 83 -10.97 15.34 6.27
CA TRP A 83 -11.52 15.67 4.96
C TRP A 83 -12.30 14.53 4.25
N THR A 84 -12.10 13.26 4.63
CA THR A 84 -12.86 12.10 4.12
C THR A 84 -14.03 11.68 5.01
N LEU A 85 -13.90 11.88 6.32
CA LEU A 85 -14.80 11.40 7.35
C LEU A 85 -15.24 12.58 8.25
N PRO A 86 -16.23 13.39 7.82
CA PRO A 86 -16.61 14.62 8.52
C PRO A 86 -17.49 14.39 9.77
N ALA A 87 -18.06 13.21 9.93
CA ALA A 87 -18.83 12.80 11.10
C ALA A 87 -18.70 11.27 11.31
N PRO A 88 -18.93 10.76 12.54
CA PRO A 88 -18.90 9.32 12.81
C PRO A 88 -19.77 8.53 11.84
N HIS A 89 -19.31 7.32 11.48
CA HIS A 89 -20.02 6.39 10.60
C HIS A 89 -20.35 6.90 9.18
N THR A 90 -19.77 8.02 8.73
CA THR A 90 -20.13 8.62 7.43
C THR A 90 -18.93 9.09 6.61
N PHE A 91 -18.85 8.64 5.36
CA PHE A 91 -17.98 9.25 4.35
C PHE A 91 -18.73 10.32 3.57
N ASN A 92 -18.03 11.42 3.25
CA ASN A 92 -18.50 12.35 2.22
C ASN A 92 -18.08 11.86 0.82
N ALA A 93 -18.35 12.64 -0.23
CA ALA A 93 -17.98 12.28 -1.60
C ALA A 93 -16.47 12.06 -1.78
N ALA A 94 -15.64 12.87 -1.12
CA ALA A 94 -14.18 12.71 -1.15
C ALA A 94 -13.74 11.43 -0.43
N GLY A 95 -14.39 11.07 0.68
CA GLY A 95 -14.15 9.83 1.40
C GLY A 95 -14.55 8.59 0.62
N ILE A 96 -15.66 8.61 -0.11
CA ILE A 96 -16.04 7.50 -1.02
C ILE A 96 -15.00 7.33 -2.13
N TYR A 97 -14.57 8.44 -2.75
CA TYR A 97 -13.50 8.38 -3.75
C TYR A 97 -12.22 7.79 -3.18
N HIS A 98 -11.79 8.26 -2.01
CA HIS A 98 -10.59 7.78 -1.33
C HIS A 98 -10.69 6.29 -0.94
N ALA A 99 -11.86 5.85 -0.44
CA ALA A 99 -12.17 4.45 -0.14
C ALA A 99 -12.00 3.53 -1.36
N VAL A 100 -12.56 3.93 -2.51
CA VAL A 100 -12.42 3.19 -3.77
C VAL A 100 -10.96 3.17 -4.23
N PHE A 101 -10.29 4.33 -4.20
CA PHE A 101 -8.89 4.46 -4.59
C PHE A 101 -7.97 3.57 -3.73
N LEU A 102 -8.14 3.59 -2.40
CA LEU A 102 -7.38 2.78 -1.46
C LEU A 102 -7.59 1.29 -1.74
N THR A 103 -8.83 0.85 -1.94
CA THR A 103 -9.16 -0.55 -2.24
C THR A 103 -8.51 -1.02 -3.54
N ALA A 104 -8.62 -0.23 -4.61
CA ALA A 104 -8.03 -0.55 -5.91
C ALA A 104 -6.50 -0.56 -5.86
N SER A 105 -5.90 0.40 -5.13
CA SER A 105 -4.45 0.48 -4.93
C SER A 105 -3.94 -0.71 -4.14
N ALA A 106 -4.56 -1.04 -3.01
CA ALA A 106 -4.17 -2.18 -2.19
C ALA A 106 -4.24 -3.51 -2.96
N ALA A 107 -5.30 -3.71 -3.74
CA ALA A 107 -5.44 -4.87 -4.61
C ALA A 107 -4.31 -4.93 -5.66
N THR A 108 -4.06 -3.81 -6.35
CA THR A 108 -3.04 -3.71 -7.40
C THR A 108 -1.64 -3.97 -6.84
N PHE A 109 -1.27 -3.33 -5.73
CA PHE A 109 0.03 -3.51 -5.10
C PHE A 109 0.23 -4.94 -4.60
N ALA A 110 -0.76 -5.52 -3.92
CA ALA A 110 -0.68 -6.91 -3.45
C ALA A 110 -0.55 -7.91 -4.60
N GLY A 111 -1.27 -7.70 -5.71
CA GLY A 111 -1.16 -8.48 -6.93
C GLY A 111 0.23 -8.38 -7.57
N LEU A 112 0.70 -7.15 -7.80
CA LEU A 112 1.98 -6.90 -8.46
C LEU A 112 3.17 -7.38 -7.63
N TRP A 113 3.19 -7.15 -6.31
CA TRP A 113 4.23 -7.65 -5.43
C TRP A 113 4.34 -9.18 -5.51
N ALA A 114 3.22 -9.88 -5.36
CA ALA A 114 3.22 -11.34 -5.36
C ALA A 114 3.76 -11.92 -6.68
N VAL A 115 3.28 -11.41 -7.82
CA VAL A 115 3.70 -11.91 -9.13
C VAL A 115 5.15 -11.54 -9.42
N THR A 116 5.57 -10.30 -9.17
CA THR A 116 6.94 -9.86 -9.47
C THR A 116 7.97 -10.57 -8.60
N LEU A 117 7.69 -10.79 -7.31
CA LEU A 117 8.56 -11.57 -6.43
C LEU A 117 8.67 -13.02 -6.86
N ARG A 118 7.56 -13.64 -7.28
CA ARG A 118 7.57 -15.01 -7.78
C ARG A 118 8.36 -15.14 -9.07
N ARG A 119 8.09 -14.27 -10.05
CA ARG A 119 8.86 -14.21 -11.30
C ARG A 119 10.35 -13.97 -11.03
N TRP A 120 10.68 -13.11 -10.06
CA TRP A 120 12.07 -12.88 -9.66
C TRP A 120 12.72 -14.12 -9.06
N ALA A 121 12.03 -14.82 -8.16
CA ALA A 121 12.48 -16.06 -7.54
C ALA A 121 12.76 -17.17 -8.57
N ASP A 122 11.88 -17.29 -9.57
CA ASP A 122 12.00 -18.31 -10.61
C ASP A 122 12.94 -17.88 -11.77
N SER A 123 13.37 -16.61 -11.80
CA SER A 123 14.19 -16.08 -12.90
C SER A 123 15.68 -16.41 -12.76
N GLN A 124 16.24 -16.94 -13.85
CA GLN A 124 17.69 -17.14 -14.03
C GLN A 124 18.41 -15.87 -14.54
N LEU A 125 17.70 -14.73 -14.66
CA LEU A 125 18.28 -13.49 -15.18
C LEU A 125 19.36 -12.94 -14.25
N THR A 126 20.59 -12.82 -14.73
CA THR A 126 21.68 -12.19 -13.97
C THR A 126 21.60 -10.65 -13.97
N ASN A 127 20.72 -10.06 -14.78
CA ASN A 127 20.51 -8.62 -14.86
C ASN A 127 20.09 -8.03 -13.49
N ARG A 128 20.74 -6.94 -13.10
CA ARG A 128 20.47 -6.21 -11.84
C ARG A 128 19.26 -5.29 -11.94
N GLN A 129 18.83 -4.88 -13.14
CA GLN A 129 17.77 -3.89 -13.32
C GLN A 129 16.44 -4.24 -12.62
N PRO A 130 15.90 -5.47 -12.73
CA PRO A 130 14.65 -5.78 -12.02
C PRO A 130 14.89 -5.91 -10.50
N ALA A 131 16.10 -6.23 -10.04
CA ALA A 131 16.46 -6.18 -8.62
C ALA A 131 16.36 -4.74 -8.10
N THR A 132 16.99 -3.81 -8.82
CA THR A 132 16.97 -2.39 -8.47
C THR A 132 15.56 -1.84 -8.45
N ALA A 133 14.72 -2.22 -9.43
CA ALA A 133 13.32 -1.85 -9.44
C ALA A 133 12.54 -2.41 -8.23
N LEU A 134 12.75 -3.69 -7.88
CA LEU A 134 12.12 -4.28 -6.69
C LEU A 134 12.60 -3.61 -5.38
N VAL A 135 13.88 -3.26 -5.29
CA VAL A 135 14.41 -2.52 -4.13
C VAL A 135 13.79 -1.13 -4.06
N LEU A 136 13.69 -0.41 -5.18
CA LEU A 136 13.07 0.92 -5.22
C LEU A 136 11.57 0.86 -4.86
N ALA A 137 10.84 -0.13 -5.38
CA ALA A 137 9.46 -0.39 -4.99
C ALA A 137 9.34 -0.67 -3.49
N PHE A 138 10.25 -1.46 -2.93
CA PHE A 138 10.24 -1.79 -1.51
C PHE A 138 10.51 -0.56 -0.65
N LEU A 139 11.56 0.21 -0.96
CA LEU A 139 11.93 1.42 -0.21
C LEU A 139 10.84 2.49 -0.27
N SER A 140 10.22 2.70 -1.44
CA SER A 140 9.09 3.65 -1.58
C SER A 140 7.86 3.18 -0.81
N SER A 141 7.54 1.89 -0.81
CA SER A 141 6.43 1.33 -0.02
C SER A 141 6.71 1.43 1.49
N LEU A 142 7.96 1.22 1.90
CA LEU A 142 8.38 1.35 3.30
C LEU A 142 8.34 2.82 3.75
N ALA A 143 8.80 3.74 2.92
CA ALA A 143 8.68 5.17 3.18
C ALA A 143 7.20 5.59 3.29
N PHE A 144 6.33 5.08 2.43
CA PHE A 144 4.89 5.33 2.50
C PHE A 144 4.29 4.82 3.82
N ALA A 145 4.63 3.60 4.22
CA ALA A 145 4.22 3.03 5.50
C ALA A 145 4.72 3.87 6.68
N ALA A 146 5.95 4.39 6.63
CA ALA A 146 6.49 5.28 7.65
C ALA A 146 5.71 6.61 7.73
N LEU A 147 5.34 7.21 6.60
CA LEU A 147 4.49 8.41 6.58
C LEU A 147 3.11 8.14 7.18
N LEU A 148 2.50 6.98 6.87
CA LEU A 148 1.24 6.58 7.49
C LEU A 148 1.37 6.42 9.01
N ILE A 149 2.48 5.84 9.49
CA ILE A 149 2.75 5.71 10.93
C ILE A 149 2.86 7.10 11.58
N ILE A 150 3.58 8.02 10.94
CA ILE A 150 3.71 9.41 11.42
C ILE A 150 2.34 10.09 11.50
N ASP A 151 1.54 10.01 10.44
CA ASP A 151 0.21 10.62 10.39
C ASP A 151 -0.74 9.99 11.44
N ASN A 152 -0.63 8.69 11.70
CA ASN A 152 -1.42 8.01 12.74
C ASN A 152 -0.94 8.35 14.16
N HIS A 153 0.36 8.57 14.39
CA HIS A 153 0.89 8.99 15.69
C HIS A 153 0.54 10.44 16.06
N LEU A 154 0.12 11.26 15.12
CA LEU A 154 -0.43 12.58 15.42
C LEU A 154 -1.88 12.50 15.93
N THR A 155 -2.50 11.31 15.93
CA THR A 155 -3.92 11.07 16.26
C THR A 155 -4.13 9.96 17.31
N THR A 156 -3.09 9.66 18.11
CA THR A 156 -2.90 8.41 18.88
C THR A 156 -3.92 8.07 19.98
N ASP A 157 -4.85 8.96 20.35
CA ASP A 157 -5.79 8.69 21.46
C ASP A 157 -6.95 7.72 21.11
N ARG A 158 -6.95 7.11 19.92
CA ARG A 158 -8.15 6.44 19.35
C ARG A 158 -7.91 5.00 18.87
N ARG A 159 -8.95 4.17 18.95
CA ARG A 159 -8.93 2.73 18.60
C ARG A 159 -8.68 2.47 17.11
N SER A 160 -9.16 3.34 16.23
CA SER A 160 -8.89 3.29 14.78
C SER A 160 -7.40 3.38 14.44
N SER A 161 -6.62 4.14 15.20
CA SER A 161 -5.20 4.36 14.94
C SER A 161 -4.37 3.11 15.28
N ALA A 162 -4.68 2.41 16.37
CA ALA A 162 -3.97 1.19 16.78
C ALA A 162 -4.15 0.03 15.78
N SER A 163 -5.37 -0.18 15.27
CA SER A 163 -5.66 -1.22 14.27
C SER A 163 -5.02 -0.92 12.91
N THR A 164 -5.00 0.35 12.50
CA THR A 164 -4.31 0.80 11.29
C THR A 164 -2.80 0.57 11.40
N LEU A 165 -2.19 0.88 12.55
CA LEU A 165 -0.78 0.62 12.81
C LEU A 165 -0.44 -0.88 12.79
N LEU A 166 -1.31 -1.74 13.35
CA LEU A 166 -1.14 -3.19 13.29
C LEU A 166 -1.23 -3.72 11.85
N ALA A 167 -2.16 -3.21 11.05
CA ALA A 167 -2.31 -3.57 9.65
C ALA A 167 -1.07 -3.15 8.83
N ILE A 168 -0.55 -1.94 9.06
CA ILE A 168 0.69 -1.45 8.44
C ILE A 168 1.88 -2.32 8.87
N GLY A 169 2.05 -2.53 10.17
CA GLY A 169 3.14 -3.33 10.73
C GLY A 169 3.14 -4.77 10.21
N GLY A 170 1.97 -5.41 10.18
CA GLY A 170 1.80 -6.75 9.61
C GLY A 170 2.14 -6.81 8.13
N SER A 171 1.71 -5.81 7.35
CA SER A 171 2.00 -5.73 5.91
C SER A 171 3.50 -5.54 5.63
N VAL A 172 4.17 -4.67 6.39
CA VAL A 172 5.62 -4.45 6.28
C VAL A 172 6.40 -5.71 6.64
N LEU A 173 5.99 -6.41 7.71
CA LEU A 173 6.61 -7.66 8.14
C LEU A 173 6.48 -8.76 7.06
N ILE A 174 5.28 -8.94 6.51
CA ILE A 174 5.05 -9.92 5.45
C ILE A 174 5.89 -9.58 4.21
N ALA A 175 5.96 -8.31 3.81
CA ALA A 175 6.75 -7.87 2.67
C ALA A 175 8.26 -8.11 2.86
N THR A 176 8.80 -7.78 4.04
CA THR A 176 10.21 -8.02 4.38
C THR A 176 10.56 -9.50 4.42
N LEU A 177 9.71 -10.32 5.04
CA LEU A 177 9.91 -11.78 5.05
C LEU A 177 9.82 -12.38 3.65
N GLY A 178 8.85 -11.96 2.84
CA GLY A 178 8.70 -12.43 1.46
C GLY A 178 9.94 -12.11 0.61
N LEU A 179 10.45 -10.88 0.69
CA LEU A 179 11.69 -10.47 0.02
C LEU A 179 12.91 -11.25 0.54
N GLY A 180 13.03 -11.44 1.86
CA GLY A 180 14.12 -12.17 2.48
C GLY A 180 14.16 -13.64 2.03
N ILE A 181 13.01 -14.32 2.02
CA ILE A 181 12.88 -15.71 1.55
C ILE A 181 13.27 -15.81 0.08
N VAL A 182 12.78 -14.90 -0.76
CA VAL A 182 13.10 -14.90 -2.20
C VAL A 182 14.59 -14.65 -2.44
N ALA A 183 15.19 -13.69 -1.71
CA ALA A 183 16.63 -13.41 -1.80
C ALA A 183 17.47 -14.61 -1.35
N ALA A 184 17.09 -15.28 -0.24
CA ALA A 184 17.77 -16.46 0.28
C ALA A 184 17.70 -17.64 -0.69
N ARG A 185 16.52 -17.92 -1.28
CA ARG A 185 16.37 -18.95 -2.32
C ARG A 185 17.30 -18.70 -3.50
N ARG A 186 17.34 -17.45 -3.99
CA ARG A 186 18.19 -17.09 -5.12
C ARG A 186 19.68 -17.20 -4.81
N PHE A 187 20.09 -16.84 -3.59
CA PHE A 187 21.46 -16.99 -3.16
C PHE A 187 21.87 -18.47 -3.17
N LYS A 188 21.01 -19.36 -2.66
CA LYS A 188 21.24 -20.81 -2.67
C LYS A 188 21.42 -21.35 -4.09
N ASP A 189 20.50 -21.04 -5.01
CA ASP A 189 20.51 -21.58 -6.38
C ASP A 189 21.78 -21.20 -7.16
N ARG A 190 22.33 -20.00 -6.92
CA ARG A 190 23.59 -19.54 -7.53
C ARG A 190 24.82 -20.32 -7.07
N HIS A 191 24.82 -20.81 -5.83
CA HIS A 191 25.97 -21.54 -5.28
C HIS A 191 25.90 -23.04 -5.58
N THR A 192 24.70 -23.61 -5.71
CA THR A 192 24.53 -25.03 -6.08
C THR A 192 24.66 -25.30 -7.57
N GLY A 193 24.48 -24.30 -8.44
CA GLY A 193 24.61 -24.45 -9.91
C GLY A 193 26.04 -24.31 -10.47
N GLN A 194 27.07 -24.24 -9.62
CA GLN A 194 28.49 -24.16 -10.03
C GLN A 194 29.25 -25.50 -9.91
N GLN A 195 28.55 -26.63 -9.80
CA GLN A 195 29.15 -27.97 -9.81
C GLN A 195 28.87 -28.70 -11.11
#